data_AF-A0A351IVH1-F1
#
_entry.id   AF-A0A351IVH1-F1
#
_cell.length_a   1.000
_cell.length_b   1.000
_cell.length_c   1.000
_cell.angle_alpha   90.00
_cell.angle_beta   90.00
_cell.angle_gamma   90.00
#
_symmetry.space_group_name_H-M   'P 1'
#
loop_
_entity.id
_entity.type
_entity.pdbx_description
1 polymer ?
#
loop_
_entity_poly.entity_id
_entity_poly.type
_entity_poly.pdbx_seq_one_letter_code
_entity_poly.pdbx_strand_id
1 'polypeptide(L)'
;MRITEAVARGLHKLTAYKDEYEVARLLIGPEGRSAAASIGGPGAAVTWRLHPPFLRALGMTKKLAIPATIGRPTMWLLSKGRRLRGTALDPFGRAEVRRLERTLVAEYRSAISQVLDGLTASGLDDAVATAALAMDVRGYEEIKMARGRTVLDQLRDRATDDR
;
A
#
# COMPACT_ATOMS: atom_id res chain seq x y z
N MET A 1 -17.18 15.30 -14.60
CA MET A 1 -16.31 14.10 -14.75
C MET A 1 -14.89 14.30 -14.21
N ARG A 2 -14.23 15.45 -14.42
CA ARG A 2 -12.82 15.69 -13.99
C ARG A 2 -12.55 15.36 -12.52
N ILE A 3 -13.35 15.89 -11.58
CA ILE A 3 -13.17 15.64 -10.14
C ILE A 3 -13.39 14.17 -9.76
N THR A 4 -14.42 13.53 -10.31
CA THR A 4 -14.72 12.11 -10.06
C THR A 4 -13.56 11.21 -10.47
N GLU A 5 -12.97 11.46 -11.64
CA GLU A 5 -11.81 10.70 -12.12
C GLU A 5 -10.58 10.92 -11.24
N ALA A 6 -10.29 12.18 -10.87
CA ALA A 6 -9.16 12.50 -10.01
C ALA A 6 -9.27 11.81 -8.63
N VAL A 7 -10.46 11.84 -8.02
CA VAL A 7 -10.74 11.16 -6.75
C VAL A 7 -10.61 9.64 -6.90
N ALA A 8 -11.16 9.06 -7.96
CA ALA A 8 -11.08 7.62 -8.20
C ALA A 8 -9.62 7.15 -8.36
N ARG A 9 -8.82 7.87 -9.15
CA ARG A 9 -7.40 7.57 -9.35
C ARG A 9 -6.59 7.73 -8.06
N GLY A 10 -6.81 8.83 -7.34
CA GLY A 10 -6.13 9.10 -6.08
C GLY A 10 -6.46 8.07 -5.00
N LEU A 11 -7.74 7.74 -4.83
CA LEU A 11 -8.16 6.73 -3.87
C LEU A 11 -7.61 5.35 -4.22
N HIS A 12 -7.65 4.97 -5.51
CA HIS A 12 -7.03 3.73 -5.97
C HIS A 12 -5.53 3.72 -5.66
N LYS A 13 -4.82 4.82 -5.94
CA LYS A 13 -3.38 4.95 -5.68
C LYS A 13 -3.02 4.71 -4.21
N LEU A 14 -3.80 5.26 -3.27
CA LEU A 14 -3.52 5.14 -1.83
C LEU A 14 -3.97 3.79 -1.24
N THR A 15 -4.94 3.14 -1.85
CA THR A 15 -5.50 1.86 -1.36
C THR A 15 -4.91 0.62 -2.03
N ALA A 16 -4.27 0.76 -3.20
CA ALA A 16 -3.58 -0.31 -3.92
C ALA A 16 -2.18 -0.61 -3.34
N TYR A 17 -2.08 -0.69 -2.01
CA TYR A 17 -0.86 -1.16 -1.36
C TYR A 17 -0.77 -2.69 -1.39
N LYS A 18 0.46 -3.21 -1.30
CA LYS A 18 0.69 -4.65 -1.21
C LYS A 18 0.17 -5.17 0.13
N ASP A 19 -0.75 -6.13 0.11
CA ASP A 19 -1.20 -6.87 1.28
C ASP A 19 -0.38 -8.15 1.40
N GLU A 20 0.47 -8.24 2.44
CA GLU A 20 1.38 -9.36 2.65
C GLU A 20 0.64 -10.69 2.83
N TYR A 21 -0.57 -10.67 3.37
CA TYR A 21 -1.40 -11.86 3.52
C TYR A 21 -1.91 -12.36 2.16
N GLU A 22 -2.27 -11.43 1.26
CA GLU A 22 -2.70 -11.75 -0.11
C GLU A 22 -1.52 -12.23 -0.96
N VAL A 23 -0.34 -11.60 -0.80
CA VAL A 23 0.90 -12.08 -1.42
C VAL A 23 1.19 -13.53 -1.00
N ALA A 24 1.07 -13.83 0.30
CA ALA A 24 1.27 -15.19 0.79
C ALA A 24 0.28 -16.18 0.17
N ARG A 25 -1.00 -15.82 0.06
CA ARG A 25 -2.03 -16.63 -0.62
C ARG A 25 -1.68 -16.89 -2.08
N LEU A 26 -1.28 -15.86 -2.83
CA LEU A 26 -0.93 -15.96 -4.25
C LEU A 26 0.32 -16.83 -4.47
N LEU A 27 1.33 -16.71 -3.60
CA LEU A 27 2.57 -17.49 -3.70
C LEU A 27 2.34 -19.00 -3.52
N ILE A 28 1.40 -19.40 -2.67
CA ILE A 28 1.07 -20.83 -2.43
C ILE A 28 -0.11 -21.31 -3.28
N GLY A 29 -0.79 -20.39 -3.97
CA GLY A 29 -1.97 -20.63 -4.78
C GLY A 29 -1.65 -21.30 -6.12
N PRO A 30 -2.69 -21.72 -6.87
CA PRO A 30 -2.52 -22.18 -8.24
C PRO A 30 -1.88 -21.12 -9.14
N GLU A 31 -2.13 -19.82 -8.88
CA GLU A 31 -1.55 -18.70 -9.64
C GLU A 31 -0.02 -18.69 -9.55
N GLY A 32 0.54 -18.82 -8.33
CA GLY A 32 1.98 -18.87 -8.11
C GLY A 32 2.64 -20.12 -8.73
N ARG A 33 1.96 -21.27 -8.66
CA ARG A 33 2.44 -22.51 -9.32
C ARG A 33 2.44 -22.39 -10.83
N SER A 34 1.38 -21.83 -11.41
CA SER A 34 1.27 -21.62 -12.85
C SER A 34 2.35 -20.67 -13.35
N ALA A 35 2.60 -19.57 -12.63
CA ALA A 35 3.65 -18.62 -12.97
C ALA A 35 5.06 -19.24 -12.90
N ALA A 36 5.31 -20.10 -11.91
CA ALA A 36 6.56 -20.84 -11.84
C ALA A 36 6.71 -21.82 -13.01
N ALA A 37 5.65 -22.57 -13.32
CA ALA A 37 5.65 -23.56 -14.39
C ALA A 37 5.80 -22.92 -15.78
N SER A 38 5.25 -21.74 -16.02
CA SER A 38 5.41 -21.03 -17.30
C SER A 38 6.84 -20.54 -17.54
N ILE A 39 7.63 -20.32 -16.48
CA ILE A 39 9.01 -19.82 -16.59
C ILE A 39 10.01 -20.98 -16.59
N GLY A 40 9.87 -21.92 -15.66
CA GLY A 40 10.85 -23.00 -15.42
C GLY A 40 10.41 -24.38 -15.87
N GLY A 41 9.20 -24.52 -16.44
CA GLY A 41 8.60 -25.80 -16.79
C GLY A 41 7.89 -26.50 -15.62
N PRO A 42 7.18 -27.61 -15.88
CA PRO A 42 6.50 -28.39 -14.85
C PRO A 42 7.48 -28.89 -13.78
N GLY A 43 7.14 -28.67 -12.50
CA GLY A 43 7.98 -29.13 -11.38
C GLY A 43 9.19 -28.25 -11.06
N ALA A 44 9.32 -27.07 -11.68
CA ALA A 44 10.42 -26.15 -11.42
C ALA A 44 10.59 -25.83 -9.92
N ALA A 45 11.83 -25.85 -9.46
CA ALA A 45 12.18 -25.43 -8.12
C ALA A 45 11.95 -23.92 -7.95
N VAL A 46 11.16 -23.53 -6.95
CA VAL A 46 10.84 -22.13 -6.66
C VAL A 46 11.58 -21.69 -5.41
N THR A 47 12.26 -20.56 -5.50
CA THR A 47 12.89 -19.89 -4.35
C THR A 47 12.32 -18.48 -4.23
N TRP A 48 11.67 -18.20 -3.11
CA TRP A 48 11.10 -16.88 -2.83
C TRP A 48 12.20 -15.96 -2.29
N ARG A 49 12.35 -14.80 -2.95
CA ARG A 49 13.24 -13.73 -2.51
C ARG A 49 12.46 -12.71 -1.70
N LEU A 50 12.44 -12.90 -0.38
CA LEU A 50 11.69 -12.05 0.53
C LEU A 50 12.60 -11.00 1.17
N HIS A 51 12.04 -9.80 1.34
CA HIS A 51 12.65 -8.75 2.15
C HIS A 51 11.64 -8.31 3.20
N PRO A 52 11.48 -9.09 4.28
CA PRO A 52 10.51 -8.79 5.31
C PRO A 52 10.89 -7.51 6.04
N PRO A 53 9.95 -6.56 6.26
CA PRO A 53 10.22 -5.30 6.94
C PRO A 53 10.87 -5.47 8.33
N PHE A 54 10.46 -6.52 9.07
CA PHE A 54 11.01 -6.81 10.40
C PHE A 54 12.48 -7.25 10.37
N LEU A 55 12.92 -7.94 9.31
CA LEU A 55 14.34 -8.31 9.18
C LEU A 55 15.21 -7.10 8.92
N ARG A 56 14.69 -6.12 8.19
CA ARG A 56 15.37 -4.85 7.98
C ARG A 56 15.46 -4.03 9.26
N ALA A 57 14.39 -4.04 10.07
CA ALA A 57 14.40 -3.44 11.41
C ALA A 57 15.43 -4.09 12.36
N LEU A 58 15.78 -5.35 12.12
CA LEU A 58 16.85 -6.08 12.82
C LEU A 58 18.23 -5.92 12.15
N GLY A 59 18.39 -5.00 11.20
CA GLY A 59 19.67 -4.70 10.54
C GLY A 59 20.03 -5.63 9.38
N MET A 60 19.16 -6.57 8.97
CA MET A 60 19.42 -7.42 7.82
C MET A 60 19.05 -6.71 6.51
N THR A 61 20.06 -6.31 5.75
CA THR A 61 19.90 -5.64 4.45
C THR A 61 19.74 -6.61 3.28
N LYS A 62 20.15 -7.87 3.43
CA LYS A 62 20.12 -8.88 2.35
C LYS A 62 18.74 -9.50 2.18
N LYS A 63 18.30 -9.69 0.92
CA LYS A 63 17.09 -10.47 0.58
C LYS A 63 17.29 -11.92 1.03
N LEU A 64 16.33 -12.48 1.75
CA LEU A 64 16.33 -13.90 2.08
C LEU A 64 15.88 -14.71 0.88
N ALA A 65 16.68 -15.71 0.52
CA ALA A 65 16.30 -16.74 -0.42
C ALA A 65 15.72 -17.92 0.37
N ILE A 66 14.41 -18.12 0.28
CA ILE A 66 13.71 -19.21 0.98
C ILE A 66 13.17 -20.17 -0.09
N PRO A 67 13.65 -21.43 -0.15
CA PRO A 67 13.03 -22.45 -0.99
C PRO A 67 11.54 -22.56 -0.66
N ALA A 68 10.68 -22.58 -1.68
CA ALA A 68 9.23 -22.60 -1.50
C ALA A 68 8.78 -23.83 -0.70
N THR A 69 9.45 -24.97 -0.85
CA THR A 69 9.20 -26.19 -0.08
C THR A 69 9.32 -25.97 1.43
N ILE A 70 10.34 -25.21 1.85
CA ILE A 70 10.60 -24.90 3.26
C ILE A 70 9.69 -23.77 3.75
N GLY A 71 9.47 -22.74 2.93
CA GLY A 71 8.69 -21.55 3.32
C GLY A 71 7.17 -21.74 3.26
N ARG A 72 6.67 -22.77 2.57
CA ARG A 72 5.24 -22.97 2.29
C ARG A 72 4.36 -23.07 3.55
N PRO A 73 4.75 -23.77 4.64
CA PRO A 73 3.97 -23.78 5.87
C PRO A 73 3.77 -22.38 6.45
N THR A 74 4.83 -21.56 6.46
CA THR A 74 4.77 -20.17 6.94
C THR A 74 3.88 -19.30 6.05
N MET A 75 4.02 -19.41 4.73
CA MET A 75 3.13 -18.68 3.80
C MET A 75 1.68 -19.13 3.93
N TRP A 76 1.42 -20.42 4.19
CA TRP A 76 0.08 -20.91 4.45
C TRP A 76 -0.50 -20.29 5.72
N LEU A 77 0.25 -20.26 6.82
CA LEU A 77 -0.18 -19.62 8.06
C LEU A 77 -0.47 -18.12 7.84
N LEU A 78 0.43 -17.42 7.15
CA LEU A 78 0.22 -16.01 6.77
C LEU A 78 -1.05 -15.86 5.92
N SER A 79 -1.29 -16.70 4.91
CA SER A 79 -2.50 -16.59 4.07
C SER A 79 -3.80 -16.69 4.88
N LYS A 80 -3.80 -17.40 6.02
CA LYS A 80 -4.94 -17.51 6.95
C LYS A 80 -5.00 -16.34 7.95
N GLY A 81 -3.88 -15.66 8.16
CA GLY A 81 -3.73 -14.50 9.04
C GLY A 81 -4.38 -13.22 8.55
N ARG A 82 -5.09 -13.19 7.41
CA ARG A 82 -5.77 -12.00 6.87
C ARG A 82 -6.67 -11.28 7.89
N ARG A 83 -7.25 -12.02 8.85
CA ARG A 83 -8.08 -11.44 9.93
C ARG A 83 -7.28 -10.59 10.93
N LEU A 84 -5.98 -10.81 11.05
CA LEU A 84 -5.09 -10.01 11.89
C LEU A 84 -4.82 -8.64 11.29
N ARG A 85 -5.06 -8.44 9.99
CA ARG A 85 -4.80 -7.19 9.28
C ARG A 85 -5.48 -6.00 9.96
N GLY A 86 -4.69 -5.00 10.33
CA GLY A 86 -5.18 -3.79 11.01
C GLY A 86 -5.49 -3.96 12.50
N THR A 87 -5.30 -5.15 13.08
CA THR A 87 -5.42 -5.37 14.52
C THR A 87 -4.11 -5.05 15.25
N ALA A 88 -4.16 -4.94 16.58
CA ALA A 88 -2.96 -4.76 17.40
C ALA A 88 -1.95 -5.91 17.25
N LEU A 89 -2.41 -7.10 16.83
CA LEU A 89 -1.60 -8.31 16.62
C LEU A 89 -1.02 -8.41 15.20
N ASP A 90 -1.23 -7.40 14.34
CA ASP A 90 -0.69 -7.39 12.98
C ASP A 90 0.83 -7.14 12.98
N PRO A 91 1.69 -8.14 12.65
CA PRO A 91 3.13 -7.96 12.62
C PRO A 91 3.58 -6.98 11.53
N PHE A 92 2.81 -6.82 10.46
CA PHE A 92 3.08 -5.86 9.39
C PHE A 92 2.48 -4.48 9.73
N GLY A 93 1.45 -4.46 10.57
CA GLY A 93 0.65 -3.28 10.85
C GLY A 93 1.28 -2.23 11.76
N ARG A 94 2.37 -2.56 12.46
CA ARG A 94 3.07 -1.63 13.38
C ARG A 94 4.21 -0.84 12.72
N ALA A 95 4.63 -1.22 11.51
CA ALA A 95 5.66 -0.49 10.80
C ALA A 95 5.21 0.96 10.54
N GLU A 96 6.13 1.92 10.67
CA GLU A 96 5.83 3.35 10.45
C GLU A 96 5.19 3.60 9.08
N VAL A 97 5.60 2.83 8.06
CA VAL A 97 5.02 2.85 6.72
C VAL A 97 3.53 2.58 6.73
N ARG A 98 3.06 1.57 7.49
CA ARG A 98 1.63 1.24 7.54
C ARG A 98 0.82 2.25 8.33
N ARG A 99 1.41 2.87 9.35
CA ARG A 99 0.76 3.98 10.05
C ARG A 99 0.57 5.15 9.10
N LEU A 100 1.63 5.58 8.41
CA LEU A 100 1.55 6.68 7.44
C LEU A 100 0.54 6.39 6.33
N GLU A 101 0.56 5.21 5.72
CA GLU A 101 -0.40 4.85 4.66
C GLU A 101 -1.86 4.93 5.12
N ARG A 102 -2.16 4.46 6.34
CA ARG A 102 -3.53 4.55 6.89
C ARG A 102 -3.94 5.98 7.16
N THR A 103 -3.06 6.76 7.79
CA THR A 103 -3.30 8.18 8.06
C THR A 103 -3.55 8.92 6.75
N LEU A 104 -2.73 8.67 5.73
CA LEU A 104 -2.84 9.30 4.42
C LEU A 104 -4.17 8.99 3.72
N VAL A 105 -4.66 7.75 3.79
CA VAL A 105 -5.99 7.39 3.25
C VAL A 105 -7.11 8.11 4.01
N ALA A 106 -7.02 8.18 5.33
CA ALA A 106 -8.05 8.84 6.16
C ALA A 106 -8.10 10.35 5.87
N GLU A 107 -6.94 11.00 5.87
CA GLU A 107 -6.81 12.45 5.66
C GLU A 107 -7.18 12.84 4.23
N TYR A 108 -6.79 12.04 3.24
CA TYR A 108 -7.25 12.22 1.86
C TYR A 108 -8.77 12.15 1.75
N ARG A 109 -9.42 11.14 2.36
CA ARG A 109 -10.89 11.03 2.35
C ARG A 109 -11.56 12.22 3.03
N SER A 110 -10.99 12.70 4.15
CA SER A 110 -11.50 13.87 4.87
C SER A 110 -11.41 15.12 4.00
N ALA A 111 -10.22 15.41 3.43
CA ALA A 111 -10.00 16.56 2.56
C ALA A 111 -10.91 16.55 1.34
N ILE A 112 -11.08 15.39 0.68
CA ILE A 112 -12.01 15.27 -0.45
C ILE A 112 -13.46 15.50 -0.03
N SER A 113 -13.88 15.01 1.14
CA SER A 113 -15.25 15.23 1.60
C SER A 113 -15.52 16.72 1.85
N GLN A 114 -14.61 17.41 2.52
CA GLN A 114 -14.71 18.86 2.79
C GLN A 114 -14.78 19.69 1.51
N VAL A 115 -13.88 19.42 0.56
CA VAL A 115 -13.84 20.09 -0.74
C VAL A 115 -15.12 19.84 -1.54
N LEU A 116 -15.71 18.65 -1.44
CA LEU A 116 -16.96 18.32 -2.13
C LEU A 116 -18.18 18.98 -1.49
N ASP A 117 -18.22 19.13 -0.16
CA ASP A 117 -19.31 19.78 0.57
C ASP A 117 -19.45 21.27 0.20
N GLY A 118 -18.33 21.95 -0.10
CA GLY A 118 -18.27 23.35 -0.51
C GLY A 118 -18.12 23.58 -2.03
N LEU A 119 -18.28 22.54 -2.86
CA LEU A 119 -17.87 22.61 -4.26
C LEU A 119 -18.71 23.60 -5.08
N THR A 120 -18.04 24.63 -5.59
CA THR A 120 -18.59 25.58 -6.57
C THR A 120 -17.92 25.41 -7.93
N ALA A 121 -18.48 26.03 -8.98
CA ALA A 121 -17.89 26.00 -10.31
C ALA A 121 -16.48 26.63 -10.34
N SER A 122 -16.24 27.67 -9.55
CA SER A 122 -14.91 28.33 -9.44
C SER A 122 -13.91 27.50 -8.64
N GLY A 123 -14.36 26.71 -7.66
CA GLY A 123 -13.50 25.84 -6.85
C GLY A 123 -13.19 24.47 -7.49
N LEU A 124 -13.69 24.19 -8.70
CA LEU A 124 -13.52 22.88 -9.33
C LEU A 124 -12.05 22.54 -9.61
N ASP A 125 -11.25 23.52 -10.04
CA ASP A 125 -9.85 23.28 -10.36
C ASP A 125 -9.02 22.99 -9.10
N ASP A 126 -9.27 23.70 -8.00
CA ASP A 126 -8.65 23.44 -6.70
C ASP A 126 -9.06 22.07 -6.15
N ALA A 127 -10.33 21.70 -6.30
CA ALA A 127 -10.81 20.38 -5.92
C ALA A 127 -10.08 19.26 -6.68
N VAL A 128 -9.89 19.44 -7.99
CA VAL A 128 -9.14 18.49 -8.82
C VAL A 128 -7.67 18.45 -8.41
N ALA A 129 -7.06 19.60 -8.12
CA ALA A 129 -5.67 19.68 -7.67
C ALA A 129 -5.46 19.00 -6.31
N THR A 130 -6.40 19.12 -5.39
CA THR A 130 -6.39 18.42 -4.09
C THR A 130 -6.52 16.91 -4.27
N ALA A 131 -7.42 16.45 -5.14
CA ALA A 131 -7.53 15.04 -5.47
C ALA A 131 -6.26 14.47 -6.14
N ALA A 132 -5.58 15.28 -6.95
CA ALA A 132 -4.37 14.88 -7.66
C ALA A 132 -3.14 14.69 -6.75
N LEU A 133 -3.08 15.31 -5.56
CA LEU A 133 -1.95 15.17 -4.62
C LEU A 133 -1.63 13.71 -4.27
N ALA A 134 -2.64 12.84 -4.23
CA ALA A 134 -2.45 11.41 -4.00
C ALA A 134 -1.50 10.76 -5.02
N MET A 135 -1.41 11.32 -6.23
CA MET A 135 -0.55 10.81 -7.29
C MET A 135 0.94 11.09 -7.05
N ASP A 136 1.30 11.99 -6.15
CA ASP A 136 2.70 12.33 -5.84
C ASP A 136 3.36 11.32 -4.89
N VAL A 137 2.54 10.48 -4.24
CA VAL A 137 2.99 9.38 -3.38
C VAL A 137 3.58 8.26 -4.25
N ARG A 138 4.86 8.40 -4.59
CA ARG A 138 5.61 7.49 -5.47
C ARG A 138 6.97 7.12 -4.86
N GLY A 139 7.61 6.12 -5.44
CA GLY A 139 8.90 5.61 -5.00
C GLY A 139 8.76 4.47 -3.99
N TYR A 140 9.90 4.08 -3.42
CA TYR A 140 10.01 2.97 -2.49
C TYR A 140 10.59 3.45 -1.16
N GLU A 141 10.27 2.72 -0.08
CA GLU A 141 10.87 2.90 1.25
C GLU A 141 10.87 4.37 1.73
N GLU A 142 12.03 4.92 2.06
CA GLU A 142 12.21 6.26 2.61
C GLU A 142 11.69 7.36 1.68
N ILE A 143 11.85 7.20 0.37
CA ILE A 143 11.34 8.16 -0.62
C ILE A 143 9.81 8.21 -0.57
N LYS A 144 9.16 7.03 -0.45
CA LYS A 144 7.71 6.96 -0.31
C LYS A 144 7.25 7.58 1.01
N MET A 145 8.00 7.36 2.09
CA MET A 145 7.72 7.95 3.41
C MET A 145 7.80 9.47 3.38
N ALA A 146 8.88 10.02 2.83
CA ALA A 146 9.07 11.46 2.73
C ALA A 146 7.96 12.11 1.89
N ARG A 147 7.69 11.58 0.69
CA ARG A 147 6.61 12.08 -0.16
C ARG A 147 5.22 11.93 0.46
N GLY A 148 4.98 10.82 1.13
CA GLY A 148 3.72 10.58 1.85
C GLY A 148 3.50 11.59 2.98
N ARG A 149 4.56 11.97 3.71
CA ARG A 149 4.51 13.04 4.72
C ARG A 149 4.24 14.40 4.08
N THR A 150 4.95 14.75 3.00
CA THR A 150 4.69 16.01 2.28
C THR A 150 3.25 16.13 1.80
N VAL A 151 2.70 15.06 1.20
CA VAL A 151 1.29 15.05 0.76
C VAL A 151 0.34 15.17 1.95
N LEU A 152 0.66 14.54 3.08
CA LEU A 152 -0.14 14.66 4.30
C LEU A 152 -0.23 16.11 4.78
N ASP A 153 0.91 16.80 4.82
CA ASP A 153 0.99 18.20 5.24
C ASP A 153 0.19 19.09 4.26
N GLN A 154 0.37 18.90 2.95
CA GLN A 154 -0.40 19.63 1.93
C GLN A 154 -1.92 19.42 2.03
N LEU A 155 -2.37 18.21 2.37
CA LEU A 155 -3.80 17.93 2.58
C LEU A 155 -4.35 18.66 3.81
N ARG A 156 -3.55 18.79 4.87
CA ARG A 156 -3.93 19.47 6.11
C ARG A 156 -3.93 20.99 5.97
N ASP A 157 -2.94 21.54 5.28
CA ASP A 157 -2.85 22.98 5.03
C ASP A 157 -4.08 23.45 4.23
N ARG A 158 -4.43 22.72 3.17
CA ARG A 158 -5.61 23.03 2.36
C ARG A 158 -6.94 22.84 3.10
N ALA A 159 -7.00 21.94 4.08
CA ALA A 159 -8.17 21.79 4.95
C ALA A 159 -8.31 22.94 5.97
N THR A 160 -7.24 23.71 6.20
CA THR A 160 -7.21 24.79 7.19
C THR A 160 -7.46 26.15 6.55
N ASP A 161 -7.00 26.36 5.31
CA ASP A 161 -7.24 27.60 4.53
C ASP A 161 -8.71 27.82 4.11
N ASP A 162 -9.54 26.78 4.13
CA ASP A 162 -10.98 26.85 3.80
C ASP A 162 -11.89 27.17 5.02
N ARG A 163 -11.33 27.60 6.16
CA ARG A 163 -12.05 28.07 7.36
C ARG A 163 -11.94 29.57 7.57
#